data_AF-A0A662KQK8-F1
#
_entry.id   AF-A0A662KQK8-F1
#
_cell.length_a   1.000
_cell.length_b   1.000
_cell.length_c   1.000
_cell.angle_alpha   90.00
_cell.angle_beta   90.00
_cell.angle_gamma   90.00
#
_symmetry.space_group_name_H-M   'P 1'
#
loop_
_entity.id
_entity.type
_entity.pdbx_description
1 polymer ?
#
loop_
_entity_poly.entity_id
_entity_poly.type
_entity_poly.pdbx_seq_one_letter_code
_entity_poly.pdbx_strand_id
1 'polypeptide(L)'
;MLINASPNYLYWQGKVQPVEKMHSPYFLAIVPDGMDANDARNKIIREIGNDNRIKEIGEIETYSSFWNPGIKRRVFKVYTKHPGNVPEMSDKVFKLGLYTAEHDIPYHERALTDLAAK
;
A
#
# COMPACT_ATOMS: atom_id res chain seq x y z
N MET A 1 14.54 16.82 12.79
CA MET A 1 13.21 17.24 12.30
C MET A 1 13.07 16.85 10.83
N LEU A 2 12.00 16.13 10.46
CA LEU A 2 11.67 15.89 9.05
C LEU A 2 11.10 17.18 8.47
N ILE A 3 11.68 17.66 7.37
CA ILE A 3 11.27 18.90 6.71
C ILE A 3 10.33 18.56 5.55
N ASN A 4 10.71 17.58 4.72
CA ASN A 4 9.97 17.24 3.52
C ASN A 4 10.30 15.83 3.00
N ALA A 5 9.55 15.37 2.00
CA ALA A 5 9.77 14.12 1.28
C ALA A 5 9.76 14.34 -0.25
N SER A 6 10.26 13.37 -1.00
CA SER A 6 10.06 13.19 -2.43
C SER A 6 9.91 11.68 -2.72
N PRO A 7 9.59 11.27 -3.95
CA PRO A 7 9.54 9.85 -4.31
C PRO A 7 10.80 9.06 -4.01
N ASN A 8 11.95 9.72 -3.92
CA ASN A 8 13.25 9.07 -3.75
C ASN A 8 13.92 9.38 -2.40
N TYR A 9 13.61 10.52 -1.78
CA TYR A 9 14.36 11.03 -0.63
C TYR A 9 13.48 11.60 0.48
N LEU A 10 13.99 11.53 1.70
CA LEU A 10 13.51 12.26 2.87
C LEU A 10 14.52 13.36 3.22
N TYR A 11 14.02 14.56 3.42
CA TYR A 11 14.81 15.74 3.74
C TYR A 11 14.65 16.08 5.22
N TRP A 12 15.71 15.86 5.97
CA TRP A 12 15.82 16.22 7.37
C TRP A 12 16.64 17.49 7.49
N GLN A 13 16.47 18.18 8.62
CA GLN A 13 17.38 19.26 8.97
C GLN A 13 18.83 18.76 9.02
N GLY A 14 19.65 19.19 8.06
CA GLY A 14 21.07 18.81 7.95
C GLY A 14 21.36 17.44 7.32
N LYS A 15 20.36 16.69 6.83
CA LYS A 15 20.58 15.35 6.24
C LYS A 15 19.56 15.00 5.16
N VAL A 16 20.02 14.36 4.08
CA VAL A 16 19.17 13.69 3.08
C VAL A 16 19.32 12.18 3.23
N GLN A 17 18.23 11.42 3.11
CA GLN A 17 18.28 9.96 3.10
C GLN A 17 17.32 9.36 2.07
N PRO A 18 17.65 8.20 1.47
CA PRO A 18 16.72 7.49 0.59
C PRO A 18 15.42 7.13 1.32
N VAL A 19 14.27 7.38 0.70
CA VAL A 19 12.95 7.12 1.32
C VAL A 19 12.68 5.62 1.48
N GLU A 20 13.15 4.81 0.53
CA GLU A 20 12.95 3.35 0.49
C GLU A 20 13.48 2.61 1.73
N LYS A 21 14.42 3.23 2.46
CA LYS A 21 14.99 2.70 3.71
C LYS A 21 14.03 2.83 4.90
N MET A 22 13.02 3.68 4.80
CA MET A 22 12.11 4.04 5.90
C MET A 22 10.64 3.78 5.56
N HIS A 23 10.28 3.90 4.28
CA HIS A 23 8.91 3.84 3.81
C HIS A 23 8.86 3.22 2.40
N SER A 24 7.75 2.58 2.04
CA SER A 24 7.52 2.07 0.70
C SER A 24 6.10 2.40 0.27
N PRO A 25 5.87 2.77 -1.00
CA PRO A 25 4.52 3.00 -1.50
C PRO A 25 3.69 1.73 -1.37
N TYR A 26 2.42 1.89 -1.03
CA TYR A 26 1.46 0.80 -0.97
C TYR A 26 0.07 1.29 -1.32
N PHE A 27 -0.80 0.33 -1.59
CA PHE A 27 -2.23 0.50 -1.62
C PHE A 27 -2.88 -0.67 -0.87
N LEU A 28 -4.17 -0.52 -0.54
CA LEU A 28 -4.93 -1.56 0.15
C LEU A 28 -5.63 -2.44 -0.88
N ALA A 29 -5.51 -3.76 -0.70
CA ALA A 29 -6.37 -4.74 -1.34
C ALA A 29 -7.43 -5.19 -0.33
N ILE A 30 -8.70 -5.02 -0.68
CA ILE A 30 -9.85 -5.30 0.17
C ILE A 30 -10.52 -6.56 -0.34
N VAL A 31 -10.66 -7.55 0.54
CA VAL A 31 -11.30 -8.82 0.23
C VAL A 31 -12.83 -8.64 0.22
N PRO A 32 -13.52 -8.99 -0.88
CA PRO A 32 -14.98 -8.94 -0.91
C PRO A 32 -15.64 -9.86 0.12
N ASP A 33 -16.84 -9.50 0.56
CA ASP A 33 -17.63 -10.32 1.48
C ASP A 33 -17.93 -11.69 0.82
N GLY A 34 -17.74 -12.77 1.58
CA GLY A 34 -17.93 -14.15 1.08
C GLY A 34 -16.71 -14.80 0.43
N MET A 35 -15.62 -14.06 0.19
CA MET A 35 -14.33 -14.62 -0.24
C MET A 35 -13.42 -14.85 0.97
N ASP A 36 -12.70 -15.97 1.03
CA ASP A 36 -11.68 -16.16 2.06
C ASP A 36 -10.45 -15.28 1.83
N ALA A 37 -9.95 -14.65 2.89
CA ALA A 37 -8.86 -13.69 2.79
C ALA A 37 -7.50 -14.36 2.54
N ASN A 38 -7.28 -15.57 3.05
CA ASN A 38 -6.03 -16.29 2.77
C ASN A 38 -6.00 -16.74 1.31
N ASP A 39 -7.11 -17.27 0.81
CA ASP A 39 -7.23 -17.66 -0.61
C ASP A 39 -7.05 -16.45 -1.54
N ALA A 40 -7.68 -15.33 -1.20
CA ALA A 40 -7.55 -14.09 -1.95
C ALA A 40 -6.10 -13.57 -1.95
N ARG A 41 -5.44 -13.56 -0.80
CA ARG A 41 -4.03 -13.15 -0.67
C ARG A 41 -3.10 -14.09 -1.44
N ASN A 42 -3.28 -15.41 -1.29
CA ASN A 42 -2.49 -16.42 -1.99
C ASN A 42 -2.66 -16.32 -3.51
N LYS A 43 -3.87 -16.01 -3.99
CA LYS A 43 -4.11 -15.71 -5.41
C LYS A 43 -3.28 -14.51 -5.85
N ILE A 44 -3.28 -13.39 -5.12
CA ILE A 44 -2.47 -12.22 -5.46
C ILE A 44 -0.98 -12.53 -5.43
N ILE A 45 -0.48 -13.26 -4.43
CA ILE A 45 0.92 -13.69 -4.37
C ILE A 45 1.29 -14.50 -5.61
N ARG A 46 0.42 -15.42 -6.06
CA ARG A 46 0.67 -16.25 -7.24
C ARG A 46 0.69 -15.44 -8.53
N GLU A 47 -0.27 -14.54 -8.71
CA GLU A 47 -0.47 -13.82 -9.98
C GLU A 47 0.51 -12.64 -10.16
N ILE A 48 0.84 -11.92 -9.09
CA ILE A 48 1.68 -10.70 -9.19
C ILE A 48 2.88 -10.68 -8.23
N GLY A 49 3.05 -11.67 -7.35
CA GLY A 49 4.15 -11.67 -6.37
C GLY A 49 5.55 -11.70 -6.99
N ASN A 50 5.68 -12.24 -8.21
CA ASN A 50 6.93 -12.26 -8.98
C ASN A 50 7.12 -11.02 -9.89
N ASP A 51 6.16 -10.10 -9.93
CA ASP A 51 6.26 -8.87 -10.73
C ASP A 51 7.36 -7.97 -10.14
N ASN A 52 8.32 -7.54 -10.96
CA ASN A 52 9.46 -6.77 -10.50
C ASN A 52 9.09 -5.40 -9.89
N ARG A 53 7.87 -4.91 -10.10
CA ARG A 53 7.32 -3.68 -9.53
C ARG A 53 6.80 -3.85 -8.11
N ILE A 54 6.46 -5.07 -7.71
CA ILE A 54 6.01 -5.41 -6.36
C ILE A 54 7.22 -5.57 -5.46
N LYS A 55 7.15 -5.00 -4.26
CA LYS A 55 8.14 -5.17 -3.21
C LYS A 55 7.72 -6.31 -2.27
N GLU A 56 6.48 -6.28 -1.83
CA GLU A 56 5.95 -7.22 -0.82
C GLU A 56 4.42 -7.20 -0.82
N ILE A 57 3.81 -8.31 -0.40
CA ILE A 57 2.39 -8.40 -0.09
C ILE A 57 2.26 -8.63 1.42
N GLY A 58 1.77 -7.63 2.13
CA GLY A 58 1.66 -7.61 3.59
C GLY A 58 0.65 -8.63 4.13
N GLU A 59 0.59 -8.71 5.46
CA GLU A 59 -0.32 -9.60 6.17
C GLU A 59 -1.78 -9.13 6.10
N ILE A 60 -2.70 -10.04 6.43
CA ILE A 60 -4.13 -9.74 6.50
C ILE A 60 -4.41 -8.97 7.79
N GLU A 61 -4.97 -7.78 7.63
CA GLU A 61 -5.35 -6.86 8.70
C GLU A 61 -6.88 -6.63 8.66
N THR A 62 -7.44 -6.18 9.78
CA THR A 62 -8.85 -5.77 9.85
C THR A 62 -8.93 -4.26 9.88
N TYR A 63 -9.53 -3.67 8.85
CA TYR A 63 -9.77 -2.22 8.77
C TYR A 63 -11.22 -1.91 9.09
N SER A 64 -11.44 -0.83 9.85
CA SER A 64 -12.77 -0.25 9.98
C SER A 64 -13.01 0.66 8.79
N SER A 65 -14.20 0.58 8.19
CA SER A 65 -14.55 1.46 7.07
C SER A 65 -14.52 2.91 7.53
N PHE A 66 -13.85 3.76 6.75
CA PHE A 66 -13.76 5.19 7.01
C PHE A 66 -15.14 5.88 7.06
N TRP A 67 -16.07 5.45 6.19
CA TRP A 67 -17.42 6.03 6.12
C TRP A 67 -18.40 5.41 7.12
N ASN A 68 -18.23 4.13 7.47
CA ASN A 68 -19.06 3.45 8.46
C ASN A 68 -18.20 2.63 9.43
N PRO A 69 -17.87 3.16 10.61
CA PRO A 69 -17.01 2.49 11.59
C PRO A 69 -17.51 1.11 12.06
N GLY A 70 -18.81 0.83 11.91
CA GLY A 70 -19.39 -0.48 12.23
C GLY A 70 -19.03 -1.58 11.24
N ILE A 71 -18.57 -1.22 10.03
CA ILE A 71 -18.17 -2.17 9.00
C ILE A 71 -16.68 -2.46 9.15
N LYS A 72 -16.34 -3.73 9.43
CA LYS A 72 -14.98 -4.23 9.45
C LYS A 72 -14.69 -5.01 8.18
N ARG A 73 -13.56 -4.75 7.53
CA ARG A 73 -13.13 -5.42 6.30
C ARG A 73 -11.76 -6.05 6.47
N ARG A 74 -11.59 -7.23 5.89
CA ARG A 74 -10.28 -7.87 5.76
C ARG A 74 -9.53 -7.22 4.60
N VAL A 75 -8.35 -6.72 4.89
CA VAL A 75 -7.50 -6.03 3.91
C VAL A 75 -6.07 -6.53 4.03
N PHE A 76 -5.27 -6.32 3.01
CA PHE A 76 -3.82 -6.46 3.11
C PHE A 76 -3.16 -5.39 2.25
N LYS A 77 -1.96 -4.97 2.66
CA LYS A 77 -1.18 -3.95 1.95
C LYS A 77 -0.42 -4.58 0.80
N VAL A 78 -0.44 -3.96 -0.37
CA VAL A 78 0.40 -4.33 -1.51
C VAL A 78 1.46 -3.27 -1.68
N TYR A 79 2.70 -3.59 -1.31
CA TYR A 79 3.83 -2.68 -1.38
C TYR A 79 4.48 -2.74 -2.76
N THR A 80 4.74 -1.57 -3.35
CA THR A 80 5.45 -1.45 -4.62
C THR A 80 6.86 -0.89 -4.40
N LYS A 81 7.75 -1.08 -5.38
CA LYS A 81 9.12 -0.55 -5.33
C LYS A 81 9.21 0.95 -5.62
N HIS A 82 8.23 1.50 -6.33
CA HIS A 82 8.21 2.91 -6.73
C HIS A 82 6.76 3.41 -6.82
N PRO A 83 6.45 4.65 -6.40
CA PRO A 83 5.06 5.13 -6.36
C PRO A 83 4.39 5.16 -7.73
N GLY A 84 5.15 5.36 -8.81
CA GLY A 84 4.64 5.29 -10.19
C GLY A 84 4.08 3.91 -10.58
N ASN A 85 4.40 2.86 -9.83
CA ASN A 85 3.87 1.51 -10.07
C ASN A 85 2.48 1.31 -9.45
N VAL A 86 2.07 2.16 -8.49
CA VAL A 86 0.83 1.96 -7.74
C VAL A 86 -0.40 1.91 -8.65
N PRO A 87 -0.63 2.86 -9.59
CA PRO A 87 -1.84 2.86 -10.41
C PRO A 87 -2.02 1.57 -11.23
N GLU A 88 -0.95 1.11 -11.87
CA GLU A 88 -0.99 -0.10 -12.69
C GLU A 88 -1.17 -1.36 -11.83
N MET A 89 -0.47 -1.46 -10.71
CA MET A 89 -0.57 -2.64 -9.84
C MET A 89 -1.92 -2.71 -9.13
N SER A 90 -2.50 -1.57 -8.76
CA SER A 90 -3.86 -1.54 -8.21
C SER A 90 -4.91 -1.96 -9.23
N ASP A 91 -4.78 -1.56 -10.50
CA ASP A 91 -5.70 -1.98 -11.56
C ASP A 91 -5.61 -3.48 -11.83
N LYS A 92 -4.39 -4.06 -11.81
CA LYS A 92 -4.22 -5.52 -11.88
C LYS A 92 -4.91 -6.25 -10.73
N VAL A 93 -4.69 -5.81 -9.49
CA VAL A 93 -5.36 -6.40 -8.31
C VAL A 93 -6.88 -6.28 -8.41
N PHE A 94 -7.36 -5.14 -8.92
CA PHE A 94 -8.79 -4.92 -9.16
C PHE A 94 -9.37 -5.91 -10.17
N LYS A 95 -8.69 -6.10 -11.30
CA LYS A 95 -9.06 -7.09 -12.34
C LYS A 95 -9.02 -8.54 -11.85
N LEU A 96 -8.26 -8.83 -10.80
CA LEU A 96 -8.21 -10.14 -10.14
C LEU A 96 -9.37 -10.37 -9.16
N GLY A 97 -10.25 -9.38 -8.97
CA GLY A 97 -11.50 -9.49 -8.22
C GLY A 97 -11.46 -8.98 -6.79
N LEU A 98 -10.40 -8.27 -6.38
CA LEU A 98 -10.37 -7.55 -5.10
C LEU A 98 -10.73 -6.08 -5.31
N TYR A 99 -11.30 -5.43 -4.31
CA TYR A 99 -11.39 -3.96 -4.35
C TYR A 99 -10.03 -3.36 -3.95
N THR A 100 -9.74 -2.17 -4.44
CA THR A 100 -8.53 -1.44 -4.08
C THR A 100 -8.87 -0.09 -3.46
N ALA A 101 -8.02 0.39 -2.55
CA ALA A 101 -8.16 1.69 -1.91
C ALA A 101 -6.78 2.31 -1.65
N GLU A 102 -6.75 3.62 -1.44
CA GLU A 102 -5.53 4.41 -1.15
C GLU A 102 -4.46 4.40 -2.26
N HIS A 103 -4.80 3.89 -3.44
CA HIS A 103 -3.94 3.87 -4.63
C HIS A 103 -3.73 5.24 -5.31
N ASP A 104 -4.49 6.24 -4.92
CA ASP A 104 -4.59 7.58 -5.52
C ASP A 104 -4.06 8.68 -4.59
N ILE A 105 -3.56 8.31 -3.41
CA ILE A 105 -2.97 9.25 -2.46
C ILE A 105 -1.58 9.65 -2.97
N PRO A 106 -1.28 10.95 -3.14
CA PRO A 106 0.04 11.40 -3.51
C PRO A 106 1.11 10.82 -2.58
N TYR A 107 2.11 10.15 -3.15
CA TYR A 107 3.10 9.41 -2.35
C TYR A 107 3.86 10.32 -1.36
N HIS A 108 4.02 11.58 -1.73
CA HIS A 108 4.57 12.62 -0.86
C HIS A 108 3.79 12.74 0.45
N GLU A 109 2.48 12.90 0.37
CA GLU A 109 1.57 13.05 1.51
C GLU A 109 1.46 11.75 2.31
N ARG A 110 1.40 10.61 1.62
CA ARG A 110 1.41 9.27 2.22
C ARG A 110 2.66 9.06 3.08
N ALA A 111 3.85 9.30 2.52
CA ALA A 111 5.10 9.10 3.24
C ALA A 111 5.22 10.02 4.46
N LEU A 112 4.83 11.29 4.35
CA LEU A 112 4.86 12.22 5.48
C LEU A 112 3.89 11.83 6.59
N THR A 113 2.65 11.47 6.21
CA THR A 113 1.61 11.07 7.17
C THR A 113 2.01 9.82 7.93
N ASP A 114 2.48 8.80 7.22
CA ASP A 114 2.83 7.51 7.81
C ASP A 114 4.08 7.61 8.69
N LEU A 115 5.06 8.46 8.32
CA LEU A 115 6.23 8.71 9.15
C LEU A 115 5.93 9.55 10.39
N ALA A 116 4.90 10.40 10.35
CA ALA A 116 4.47 11.19 11.50
C ALA A 116 3.57 10.41 12.47
N ALA A 117 2.87 9.38 11.98
CA ALA A 117 2.01 8.52 12.79
C ALA A 117 2.74 7.37 13.52
N LYS A 118 4.05 7.20 13.26
CA LYS A 118 4.93 6.26 13.98
C LYS A 118 5.50 6.88 15.24
#